data_AF-A0AAJ5C4P4-F1
#
_entry.id   AF-A0AAJ5C4P4-F1
#
_cell.length_a   1.000
_cell.length_b   1.000
_cell.length_c   1.000
_cell.angle_alpha   90.00
_cell.angle_beta   90.00
_cell.angle_gamma   90.00
#
_symmetry.space_group_name_H-M   'P 1'
#
loop_
_entity.id
_entity.type
_entity.pdbx_description
1 polymer ?
#
loop_
_entity_poly.entity_id
_entity_poly.type
_entity_poly.pdbx_seq_one_letter_code
_entity_poly.pdbx_strand_id
1 'polypeptide(L)'
;MNRCTTGFLSTLGFVLLFLSLVIGSISADQVTAATDEPRSDPGEMLSQLEENLYNAHSSYQTQQIKHLRSMDRSREAFDRSHDLMQGYFNQLSRTLQSKGAELVQLENINNLRRAGYRFGPETDPGLHVQFGTVWNYRLFGPYPSTRLAQAVDQEEPDKMRTEIDNAWKALDRQNWLESRWKIFKPAFTDDVDLLTSAIQYHEKKLEEKLKYGSFTDGLRKSRMREGLRSFIRLK
;
A
#
# COMPACT_ATOMS: atom_id res chain seq x y z
N MET A 1 -21.64 -46.92 60.64
CA MET A 1 -22.28 -47.84 59.67
C MET A 1 -23.67 -47.28 59.35
N ASN A 2 -24.10 -47.41 58.08
CA ASN A 2 -25.43 -47.11 57.50
C ASN A 2 -25.75 -45.68 56.97
N ARG A 3 -25.79 -45.61 55.62
CA ARG A 3 -26.78 -45.09 54.64
C ARG A 3 -27.68 -43.88 54.98
N CYS A 4 -27.79 -42.95 54.00
CA CYS A 4 -29.01 -42.56 53.24
C CYS A 4 -28.67 -41.36 52.31
N THR A 5 -28.54 -41.49 50.97
CA THR A 5 -29.56 -41.40 49.89
C THR A 5 -30.40 -40.12 49.80
N THR A 6 -30.14 -39.32 48.75
CA THR A 6 -31.04 -38.74 47.71
C THR A 6 -30.39 -37.42 47.21
N GLY A 7 -30.37 -37.01 45.94
CA GLY A 7 -31.04 -37.45 44.73
C GLY A 7 -30.52 -36.68 43.49
N PHE A 8 -31.15 -36.92 42.35
CA PHE A 8 -31.13 -36.15 41.08
C PHE A 8 -29.78 -36.12 40.31
N LEU A 9 -29.52 -36.87 39.24
CA LEU A 9 -30.37 -37.37 38.13
C LEU A 9 -31.22 -36.25 37.49
N SER A 10 -30.59 -35.28 36.79
CA SER A 10 -31.35 -34.35 35.92
C SER A 10 -30.52 -33.48 34.94
N THR A 11 -29.35 -33.89 34.43
CA THR A 11 -28.64 -33.03 33.45
C THR A 11 -28.05 -33.73 32.23
N LEU A 12 -27.79 -35.04 32.27
CA LEU A 12 -27.22 -35.73 31.10
C LEU A 12 -28.25 -36.10 30.02
N GLY A 13 -29.54 -36.17 30.34
CA GLY A 13 -30.60 -36.52 29.38
C GLY A 13 -31.01 -35.39 28.43
N PHE A 14 -30.70 -34.13 28.76
CA PHE A 14 -31.11 -32.97 27.97
C PHE A 14 -30.09 -32.55 26.90
N VAL A 15 -28.82 -32.91 27.06
CA VAL A 15 -27.76 -32.52 26.13
C VAL A 15 -27.76 -33.39 24.87
N LEU A 16 -28.21 -34.65 24.96
CA LEU A 16 -28.25 -35.57 23.81
C LEU A 16 -29.51 -35.47 22.95
N LEU A 17 -30.54 -34.73 23.39
CA LEU A 17 -31.77 -34.50 22.62
C LEU A 17 -31.72 -33.19 21.80
N PHE A 18 -30.79 -32.28 22.10
CA PHE A 18 -30.54 -31.09 21.27
C PHE A 18 -29.55 -31.35 20.13
N LEU A 19 -28.74 -32.42 20.21
CA LEU A 19 -27.80 -32.80 19.15
C LEU A 19 -28.44 -33.62 18.02
N SER A 20 -29.62 -34.21 18.23
CA SER A 20 -30.37 -34.95 17.19
C SER A 20 -31.44 -34.11 16.49
N LEU A 21 -31.73 -32.89 16.97
CA LEU A 21 -32.74 -32.00 16.37
C LEU A 21 -32.16 -30.84 15.53
N VAL A 22 -30.84 -30.77 15.35
CA VAL A 22 -30.19 -29.83 14.41
C VAL A 22 -29.68 -30.54 13.15
N ILE A 23 -29.73 -31.88 13.10
CA ILE A 23 -29.25 -32.69 11.96
C ILE A 23 -30.40 -33.12 11.02
N GLY A 24 -31.65 -32.82 11.33
CA GLY A 24 -32.81 -33.31 10.57
C GLY A 24 -33.69 -32.21 9.99
N SER A 25 -33.18 -31.37 9.07
CA SER A 25 -34.00 -30.55 8.14
C SER A 25 -33.12 -29.87 7.07
N ILE A 26 -32.29 -30.63 6.35
CA ILE A 26 -31.78 -30.17 5.05
C ILE A 26 -32.43 -31.08 4.02
N SER A 27 -33.55 -30.60 3.49
CA SER A 27 -34.24 -31.18 2.34
C SER A 27 -33.25 -31.35 1.20
N ALA A 28 -33.14 -32.58 0.70
CA ALA A 28 -32.34 -32.96 -0.45
C ALA A 28 -32.98 -32.50 -1.77
N ASP A 29 -33.27 -31.20 -1.88
CA ASP A 29 -33.87 -30.55 -3.06
C ASP A 29 -33.35 -29.12 -3.24
N GLN A 30 -32.04 -28.92 -3.09
CA GLN A 30 -31.37 -27.80 -3.75
C GLN A 30 -30.37 -28.36 -4.76
N VAL A 31 -30.91 -28.49 -5.97
CA VAL A 31 -30.24 -28.24 -7.24
C VAL A 31 -28.94 -27.49 -7.03
N THR A 32 -27.88 -28.08 -7.55
CA THR A 32 -26.55 -27.51 -7.78
C THR A 32 -26.64 -26.10 -8.36
N ALA A 33 -26.81 -25.10 -7.50
CA ALA A 33 -26.38 -23.75 -7.79
C ALA A 33 -24.88 -23.79 -7.56
N ALA A 34 -24.13 -24.05 -8.64
CA ALA A 34 -22.78 -23.56 -8.73
C ALA A 34 -22.88 -22.07 -8.35
N THR A 35 -22.39 -21.72 -7.16
CA THR A 35 -22.10 -20.35 -6.83
C THR A 35 -20.94 -19.98 -7.74
N ASP A 36 -21.27 -19.57 -8.96
CA ASP A 36 -20.44 -18.66 -9.72
C ASP A 36 -20.27 -17.45 -8.82
N GLU A 37 -19.15 -17.43 -8.06
CA GLU A 37 -18.61 -16.15 -7.61
C GLU A 37 -18.62 -15.24 -8.83
N PRO A 38 -19.14 -13.99 -8.73
CA PRO A 38 -19.01 -13.05 -9.82
C PRO A 38 -17.52 -12.90 -10.06
N ARG A 39 -17.03 -13.59 -11.09
CA ARG A 39 -15.65 -13.56 -11.52
C ARG A 39 -15.48 -12.18 -12.13
N SER A 40 -15.18 -11.21 -11.27
CA SER A 40 -15.01 -9.82 -11.66
C SER A 40 -14.06 -9.80 -12.84
N ASP A 41 -14.50 -9.19 -13.94
CA ASP A 41 -13.67 -9.03 -15.11
C ASP A 41 -12.38 -8.31 -14.65
N PRO A 42 -11.17 -8.81 -14.95
CA PRO A 42 -9.93 -8.13 -14.60
C PRO A 42 -9.96 -6.62 -14.93
N GLY A 43 -10.60 -6.24 -16.05
CA GLY A 43 -10.77 -4.84 -16.43
C GLY A 43 -11.69 -4.03 -15.49
N GLU A 44 -12.72 -4.66 -14.92
CA GLU A 44 -13.63 -4.05 -13.95
C GLU A 44 -12.90 -3.80 -12.62
N MET A 45 -12.07 -4.76 -12.17
CA MET A 45 -11.28 -4.60 -10.95
C MET A 45 -10.21 -3.51 -11.09
N LEU A 46 -9.51 -3.42 -12.22
CA LEU A 46 -8.54 -2.34 -12.44
C LEU A 46 -9.22 -0.96 -12.44
N SER A 47 -10.40 -0.86 -13.06
CA SER A 47 -11.19 0.37 -13.08
C SER A 47 -11.60 0.81 -11.66
N GLN A 48 -12.02 -0.13 -10.81
CA GLN A 48 -12.34 0.16 -9.43
C GLN A 48 -11.11 0.62 -8.62
N LEU A 49 -9.95 -0.01 -8.83
CA LEU A 49 -8.70 0.40 -8.17
C LEU A 49 -8.24 1.79 -8.63
N GLU A 50 -8.46 2.12 -9.92
CA GLU A 50 -8.19 3.46 -10.46
C GLU A 50 -9.08 4.52 -9.80
N GLU A 51 -10.37 4.24 -9.66
CA GLU A 51 -11.31 5.12 -8.97
C GLU A 51 -10.92 5.33 -7.50
N ASN A 52 -10.53 4.26 -6.81
CA ASN A 52 -10.05 4.35 -5.43
C ASN A 52 -8.80 5.23 -5.30
N LEU A 53 -7.81 5.04 -6.20
CA LEU A 53 -6.61 5.87 -6.24
C LEU A 53 -6.95 7.34 -6.51
N TYR A 54 -7.85 7.62 -7.45
CA TYR A 54 -8.31 8.97 -7.75
C TYR A 54 -8.96 9.63 -6.52
N ASN A 55 -9.85 8.92 -5.83
CA ASN A 55 -10.54 9.43 -4.65
C ASN A 55 -9.57 9.70 -3.48
N ALA A 56 -8.60 8.80 -3.26
CA ALA A 56 -7.56 8.99 -2.25
C ALA A 56 -6.67 10.19 -2.59
N HIS A 57 -6.26 10.34 -3.85
CA HIS A 57 -5.42 11.46 -4.30
C HIS A 57 -6.16 12.80 -4.21
N SER A 58 -7.44 12.85 -4.58
CA SER A 58 -8.30 14.03 -4.42
C SER A 58 -8.44 14.46 -2.95
N SER A 59 -8.63 13.48 -2.05
CA SER A 59 -8.67 13.70 -0.61
C SER A 59 -7.34 14.26 -0.10
N TYR A 60 -6.22 13.68 -0.51
CA TYR A 60 -4.88 14.17 -0.18
C TYR A 60 -4.66 15.61 -0.66
N GLN A 61 -5.01 15.93 -1.91
CA GLN A 61 -4.87 17.28 -2.48
C GLN A 61 -5.71 18.30 -1.70
N THR A 62 -6.93 17.94 -1.32
CA THR A 62 -7.81 18.79 -0.51
C THR A 62 -7.17 19.11 0.84
N GLN A 63 -6.55 18.13 1.49
CA GLN A 63 -5.81 18.33 2.74
C GLN A 63 -4.57 19.22 2.54
N GLN A 64 -3.79 19.01 1.47
CA GLN A 64 -2.64 19.85 1.14
C GLN A 64 -3.05 21.30 0.91
N ILE A 65 -4.13 21.56 0.17
CA ILE A 65 -4.65 22.92 -0.05
C ILE A 65 -5.06 23.56 1.27
N LYS A 66 -5.70 22.82 2.17
CA LYS A 66 -6.06 23.31 3.51
C LYS A 66 -4.81 23.72 4.30
N HIS A 67 -3.77 22.90 4.30
CA HIS A 67 -2.50 23.22 4.96
C HIS A 67 -1.81 24.44 4.36
N LEU A 68 -1.73 24.52 3.02
CA LEU A 68 -1.14 25.64 2.31
C LEU A 68 -1.84 26.98 2.58
N ARG A 69 -3.15 26.96 2.86
CA ARG A 69 -3.93 28.15 3.25
C ARG A 69 -3.62 28.62 4.67
N SER A 70 -3.23 27.71 5.56
CA SER A 70 -2.86 27.99 6.95
C SER A 70 -1.36 28.23 7.16
N MET A 71 -0.54 28.01 6.14
CA MET A 71 0.92 28.12 6.22
C MET A 71 1.37 29.58 6.32
N ASP A 72 2.32 29.86 7.23
CA ASP A 72 3.05 31.13 7.26
C ASP A 72 3.99 31.20 6.05
N ARG A 73 3.80 32.20 5.19
CA ARG A 73 4.55 32.38 3.93
C ARG A 73 5.62 33.47 4.04
N SER A 74 5.86 33.99 5.25
CA SER A 74 6.92 34.96 5.48
C SER A 74 8.29 34.34 5.15
N ARG A 75 9.23 35.18 4.72
CA ARG A 75 10.60 34.75 4.44
C ARG A 75 11.25 34.17 5.69
N GLU A 76 10.99 34.79 6.84
CA GLU A 76 11.51 34.36 8.13
C GLU A 76 10.98 32.97 8.52
N ALA A 77 9.72 32.65 8.23
CA ALA A 77 9.19 31.31 8.45
C ALA A 77 9.83 30.28 7.50
N PHE A 78 10.00 30.63 6.23
CA PHE A 78 10.68 29.78 5.27
C PHE A 78 12.11 29.46 5.69
N ASP A 79 12.90 30.48 6.04
CA ASP A 79 14.31 30.33 6.43
C ASP A 79 14.43 29.46 7.70
N ARG A 80 13.56 29.67 8.70
CA ARG A 80 13.51 28.78 9.89
C ARG A 80 13.16 27.34 9.53
N SER A 81 12.15 27.13 8.68
CA SER A 81 11.74 25.79 8.27
C SER A 81 12.80 25.08 7.43
N HIS A 82 13.56 25.83 6.64
CA HIS A 82 14.73 25.33 5.91
C HIS A 82 15.80 24.81 6.88
N ASP A 83 16.19 25.60 7.88
CA ASP A 83 17.19 25.21 8.88
C ASP A 83 16.73 24.00 9.71
N LEU A 84 15.44 23.96 10.06
CA LEU A 84 14.84 22.80 10.74
C LEU A 84 14.92 21.54 9.89
N MET A 85 14.54 21.61 8.61
CA MET A 85 14.60 20.48 7.70
C MET A 85 16.02 19.91 7.58
N GLN A 86 17.01 20.80 7.37
CA GLN A 86 18.42 20.39 7.37
C GLN A 86 18.84 19.76 8.69
N GLY A 87 18.44 20.35 9.82
CA GLY A 87 18.69 19.82 11.15
C GLY A 87 18.14 18.40 11.34
N TYR A 88 16.92 18.13 10.86
CA TYR A 88 16.30 16.81 10.96
C TYR A 88 17.03 15.77 10.12
N PHE A 89 17.40 16.06 8.87
CA PHE A 89 18.20 15.15 8.05
C PHE A 89 19.61 14.92 8.62
N ASN A 90 20.25 15.97 9.13
CA ASN A 90 21.55 15.86 9.80
C ASN A 90 21.51 15.01 11.07
N GLN A 91 20.38 14.97 11.75
CA GLN A 91 20.16 14.11 12.91
C GLN A 91 19.90 12.67 12.45
N LEU A 92 19.02 12.49 11.48
CA LEU A 92 18.60 11.21 10.94
C LEU A 92 19.76 10.39 10.34
N SER A 93 20.75 11.05 9.74
CA SER A 93 21.94 10.42 9.18
C SER A 93 22.94 9.89 10.22
N ARG A 94 22.80 10.25 11.50
CA ARG A 94 23.75 9.84 12.55
C ARG A 94 23.49 8.40 12.99
N THR A 95 24.51 7.55 12.86
CA THR A 95 24.46 6.10 13.12
C THR A 95 24.05 5.70 14.54
N LEU A 96 24.23 6.58 15.54
CA LEU A 96 24.03 6.29 16.97
C LEU A 96 22.64 6.70 17.52
N GLN A 97 21.69 7.10 16.67
CA GLN A 97 20.37 7.46 17.17
C GLN A 97 19.58 6.25 17.69
N SER A 98 18.89 6.45 18.82
CA SER A 98 17.88 5.50 19.27
C SER A 98 16.73 5.45 18.26
N LYS A 99 16.03 4.31 18.17
CA LYS A 99 14.88 4.16 17.28
C LYS A 99 13.81 5.25 17.50
N GLY A 100 13.60 5.67 18.75
CA GLY A 100 12.66 6.75 19.07
C GLY A 100 13.09 8.11 18.50
N ALA A 101 14.39 8.42 18.52
CA ALA A 101 14.90 9.67 17.95
C ALA A 101 14.75 9.69 16.42
N GLU A 102 15.02 8.57 15.74
CA GLU A 102 14.83 8.41 14.29
C GLU A 102 13.37 8.72 13.89
N LEU A 103 12.41 8.13 14.63
CA LEU A 103 10.98 8.33 14.38
C LEU A 103 10.54 9.80 14.51
N VAL A 104 11.06 10.50 15.52
CA VAL A 104 10.75 11.92 15.72
C VAL A 104 11.25 12.76 14.55
N GLN A 105 12.44 12.47 14.02
CA GLN A 105 12.95 13.20 12.85
C GLN A 105 12.11 12.94 11.60
N LEU A 106 11.73 11.67 11.38
CA LEU A 106 10.85 11.30 10.27
C LEU A 106 9.48 11.99 10.35
N GLU A 107 8.84 12.01 11.53
CA GLU A 107 7.59 12.73 11.77
C GLU A 107 7.74 14.23 11.47
N ASN A 108 8.84 14.85 11.91
CA ASN A 108 9.09 16.27 11.70
C ASN A 108 9.31 16.62 10.22
N ILE A 109 10.03 15.77 9.47
CA ILE A 109 10.20 15.93 8.02
C ILE A 109 8.82 15.86 7.33
N ASN A 110 7.99 14.87 7.66
CA ASN A 110 6.63 14.78 7.16
C ASN A 110 5.78 16.02 7.51
N ASN A 111 5.88 16.51 8.75
CA ASN A 111 5.14 17.69 9.19
C ASN A 111 5.49 18.94 8.37
N LEU A 112 6.78 19.18 8.10
CA LEU A 112 7.20 20.29 7.25
C LEU A 112 6.72 20.13 5.80
N ARG A 113 6.82 18.92 5.24
CA ARG A 113 6.32 18.64 3.88
C ARG A 113 4.81 18.84 3.78
N ARG A 114 4.02 18.32 4.74
CA ARG A 114 2.55 18.48 4.77
C ARG A 114 2.10 19.91 5.03
N ALA A 115 2.89 20.70 5.78
CA ALA A 115 2.62 22.12 5.98
C ALA A 115 2.69 22.91 4.67
N GLY A 116 3.38 22.39 3.64
CA GLY A 116 3.46 22.98 2.32
C GLY A 116 4.84 23.53 1.95
N TYR A 117 5.83 23.43 2.85
CA TYR A 117 7.20 23.83 2.53
C TYR A 117 7.80 22.89 1.47
N ARG A 118 8.50 23.47 0.51
CA ARG A 118 9.22 22.76 -0.56
C ARG A 118 10.63 23.31 -0.62
N PHE A 119 11.61 22.42 -0.53
CA PHE A 119 13.03 22.75 -0.50
C PHE A 119 13.76 22.10 -1.67
N GLY A 120 14.95 22.59 -1.98
CA GLY A 120 15.83 21.97 -2.97
C GLY A 120 16.42 20.63 -2.49
N PRO A 121 17.08 19.88 -3.39
CA PRO A 121 17.65 18.57 -3.10
C PRO A 121 18.72 18.56 -2.00
N GLU A 122 19.37 19.70 -1.75
CA GLU A 122 20.34 19.89 -0.68
C GLU A 122 19.71 19.87 0.72
N THR A 123 18.43 20.22 0.82
CA THR A 123 17.73 20.37 2.10
C THR A 123 16.67 19.29 2.30
N ASP A 124 15.95 18.91 1.24
CA ASP A 124 15.00 17.80 1.27
C ASP A 124 15.26 16.80 0.13
N PRO A 125 16.33 15.98 0.23
CA PRO A 125 16.76 15.12 -0.87
C PRO A 125 15.67 14.14 -1.33
N GLY A 126 14.80 13.67 -0.42
CA GLY A 126 13.79 12.67 -0.71
C GLY A 126 12.80 13.08 -1.80
N LEU A 127 12.44 14.36 -1.90
CA LEU A 127 11.51 14.83 -2.93
C LEU A 127 12.13 14.90 -4.33
N HIS A 128 13.45 14.74 -4.45
CA HIS A 128 14.20 14.88 -5.71
C HIS A 128 14.88 13.58 -6.16
N VAL A 129 14.70 12.49 -5.42
CA VAL A 129 15.26 11.17 -5.78
C VAL A 129 14.61 10.66 -7.07
N GLN A 130 15.41 10.10 -7.99
CA GLN A 130 14.91 9.53 -9.25
C GLN A 130 14.00 8.32 -9.02
N PHE A 131 12.91 8.22 -9.78
CA PHE A 131 11.98 7.09 -9.74
C PHE A 131 12.69 5.75 -9.99
N GLY A 132 12.39 4.73 -9.17
CA GLY A 132 13.06 3.43 -9.17
C GLY A 132 14.30 3.33 -8.29
N THR A 133 14.60 4.34 -7.47
CA THR A 133 15.73 4.27 -6.52
C THR A 133 15.30 3.54 -5.25
N VAL A 134 16.12 2.60 -4.75
CA VAL A 134 15.85 1.91 -3.46
C VAL A 134 15.80 2.92 -2.32
N TRP A 135 14.72 2.91 -1.55
CA TRP A 135 14.49 3.90 -0.51
C TRP A 135 15.27 3.62 0.76
N ASN A 136 16.03 4.63 1.22
CA ASN A 136 16.68 4.63 2.51
C ASN A 136 16.18 5.81 3.35
N TYR A 137 15.38 5.51 4.37
CA TYR A 137 14.79 6.54 5.24
C TYR A 137 15.82 7.45 5.89
N ARG A 138 17.03 6.95 6.16
CA ARG A 138 18.10 7.77 6.76
C ARG A 138 18.70 8.81 5.82
N LEU A 139 18.56 8.59 4.51
CA LEU A 139 19.07 9.48 3.47
C LEU A 139 17.97 10.35 2.87
N PHE A 140 16.78 9.78 2.68
CA PHE A 140 15.69 10.40 1.90
C PHE A 140 14.48 10.77 2.76
N GLY A 141 14.51 10.43 4.05
CA GLY A 141 13.41 10.68 4.96
C GLY A 141 12.21 9.76 4.69
N PRO A 142 11.00 10.16 5.12
CA PRO A 142 9.78 9.40 4.85
C PRO A 142 9.52 9.25 3.34
N TYR A 143 8.94 8.11 2.95
CA TYR A 143 8.54 7.88 1.56
C TYR A 143 7.35 8.78 1.19
N PRO A 144 7.41 9.60 0.14
CA PRO A 144 6.27 10.44 -0.26
C PRO A 144 5.17 9.60 -0.90
N SER A 145 3.96 9.61 -0.33
CA SER A 145 2.79 8.88 -0.85
C SER A 145 2.44 9.24 -2.30
N THR A 146 2.59 10.52 -2.64
CA THR A 146 2.35 11.05 -3.98
C THR A 146 3.29 10.51 -5.05
N ARG A 147 4.47 10.01 -4.66
CA ARG A 147 5.49 9.53 -5.60
C ARG A 147 5.00 8.36 -6.44
N LEU A 148 4.40 7.36 -5.78
CA LEU A 148 3.80 6.22 -6.47
C LEU A 148 2.44 6.62 -7.08
N ALA A 149 1.63 7.40 -6.37
CA ALA A 149 0.30 7.80 -6.84
C ALA A 149 0.30 8.64 -8.13
N GLN A 150 1.41 9.34 -8.41
CA GLN A 150 1.59 10.15 -9.62
C GLN A 150 2.48 9.47 -10.66
N ALA A 151 2.86 8.21 -10.45
CA ALA A 151 3.71 7.49 -11.38
C ALA A 151 3.00 7.34 -12.74
N VAL A 152 3.71 7.70 -13.81
CA VAL A 152 3.16 7.64 -15.17
C VAL A 152 3.25 6.23 -15.75
N ASP A 153 2.31 5.90 -16.63
CA ASP A 153 2.21 4.57 -17.26
C ASP A 153 3.39 4.16 -18.12
N GLN A 154 4.25 5.13 -18.46
CA GLN A 154 5.42 4.97 -19.30
C GLN A 154 6.68 4.58 -18.51
N GLU A 155 6.61 4.49 -17.18
CA GLU A 155 7.75 4.05 -16.37
C GLU A 155 8.15 2.60 -16.68
N GLU A 156 9.46 2.35 -16.65
CA GLU A 156 10.02 1.03 -16.87
C GLU A 156 9.49 0.04 -15.80
N PRO A 157 9.08 -1.19 -16.19
CA PRO A 157 8.49 -2.16 -15.25
C PRO A 157 9.35 -2.44 -14.01
N ASP A 158 10.68 -2.45 -14.14
CA ASP A 158 11.59 -2.71 -13.02
C ASP A 158 11.71 -1.52 -12.06
N LYS A 159 11.62 -0.28 -12.57
CA LYS A 159 11.53 0.92 -11.72
C LYS A 159 10.22 0.94 -10.95
N MET A 160 9.11 0.60 -11.63
CA MET A 160 7.80 0.48 -10.99
C MET A 160 7.80 -0.57 -9.87
N ARG A 161 8.39 -1.76 -10.11
CA ARG A 161 8.57 -2.79 -9.06
C ARG A 161 9.32 -2.26 -7.86
N THR A 162 10.42 -1.56 -8.10
CA THR A 162 11.24 -0.99 -7.02
C THR A 162 10.45 0.03 -6.20
N GLU A 163 9.61 0.85 -6.84
CA GLU A 163 8.78 1.84 -6.15
C GLU A 163 7.62 1.21 -5.37
N ILE A 164 7.00 0.15 -5.88
CA ILE A 164 6.05 -0.68 -5.13
C ILE A 164 6.73 -1.29 -3.89
N ASP A 165 7.93 -1.86 -4.03
CA ASP A 165 8.69 -2.42 -2.90
C ASP A 165 9.05 -1.36 -1.86
N ASN A 166 9.40 -0.14 -2.29
CA ASN A 166 9.66 0.98 -1.40
C ASN A 166 8.40 1.37 -0.63
N ALA A 167 7.27 1.48 -1.33
CA ALA A 167 5.97 1.83 -0.78
C ALA A 167 5.50 0.79 0.26
N TRP A 168 5.61 -0.51 -0.04
CA TRP A 168 5.33 -1.58 0.92
C TRP A 168 6.18 -1.48 2.17
N LYS A 169 7.50 -1.27 2.03
CA LYS A 169 8.40 -1.11 3.19
C LYS A 169 8.00 0.09 4.05
N ALA A 170 7.48 1.16 3.47
CA ALA A 170 7.01 2.32 4.21
C ALA A 170 5.73 2.00 4.98
N LEU A 171 4.78 1.35 4.30
CA LEU A 171 3.49 0.94 4.86
C LEU A 171 3.67 -0.07 5.99
N ASP A 172 4.48 -1.11 5.80
CA ASP A 172 4.77 -2.13 6.83
C ASP A 172 5.36 -1.52 8.10
N ARG A 173 6.28 -0.57 7.94
CA ARG A 173 6.89 0.13 9.07
C ARG A 173 5.89 1.03 9.78
N GLN A 174 5.02 1.70 9.05
CA GLN A 174 3.93 2.52 9.62
C GLN A 174 2.94 1.65 10.39
N ASN A 175 2.47 0.55 9.80
CA ASN A 175 1.56 -0.41 10.45
C ASN A 175 2.19 -1.05 11.69
N TRP A 176 3.50 -1.32 11.67
CA TRP A 176 4.23 -1.81 12.83
C TRP A 176 4.27 -0.78 13.97
N LEU A 177 4.42 0.52 13.68
CA LEU A 177 4.33 1.58 14.70
C LEU A 177 2.95 1.64 15.35
N GLU A 178 1.91 1.58 14.53
CA GLU A 178 0.52 1.67 14.98
C GLU A 178 0.14 0.48 15.85
N SER A 179 0.47 -0.73 15.40
CA SER A 179 0.15 -1.96 16.13
C SER A 179 0.99 -2.16 17.39
N ARG A 180 2.31 -1.92 17.33
CA ARG A 180 3.23 -2.21 18.45
C ARG A 180 3.27 -1.10 19.49
N TRP A 181 3.19 0.16 19.05
CA TRP A 181 3.41 1.32 19.91
C TRP A 181 2.19 2.23 20.05
N LYS A 182 1.09 1.94 19.33
CA LYS A 182 -0.13 2.77 19.32
C LYS A 182 0.16 4.23 18.91
N ILE A 183 1.16 4.43 18.06
CA ILE A 183 1.54 5.73 17.50
C ILE A 183 0.84 5.84 16.15
N PHE A 184 -0.23 6.64 16.10
CA PHE A 184 -1.04 6.87 14.89
C PHE A 184 -0.54 8.03 14.02
N LYS A 185 0.65 8.54 14.31
CA LYS A 185 1.21 9.66 13.56
C LYS A 185 2.01 9.15 12.36
N PRO A 186 1.87 9.79 11.19
CA PRO A 186 2.59 9.41 9.97
C PRO A 186 4.08 9.70 10.11
N ALA A 187 4.90 8.65 10.19
CA ALA A 187 6.36 8.74 10.28
C ALA A 187 7.04 8.23 9.02
N PHE A 188 6.63 7.09 8.47
CA PHE A 188 7.32 6.47 7.33
C PHE A 188 6.74 6.86 5.96
N THR A 189 5.52 7.37 5.93
CA THR A 189 4.84 7.98 4.78
C THR A 189 4.00 9.15 5.26
N ASP A 190 3.67 10.11 4.41
CA ASP A 190 2.86 11.29 4.76
C ASP A 190 1.35 11.04 4.71
N ASP A 191 0.92 10.04 3.94
CA ASP A 191 -0.47 9.59 3.82
C ASP A 191 -0.53 8.06 3.58
N VAL A 192 -1.25 7.35 4.45
CA VAL A 192 -1.35 5.87 4.43
C VAL A 192 -2.39 5.40 3.41
N ASP A 193 -3.51 6.10 3.32
CA ASP A 193 -4.62 5.72 2.45
C ASP A 193 -4.22 5.90 0.99
N LEU A 194 -3.61 7.04 0.65
CA LEU A 194 -3.09 7.30 -0.70
C LEU A 194 -2.04 6.27 -1.10
N LEU A 195 -1.09 5.97 -0.22
CA LEU A 195 -0.05 4.99 -0.50
C LEU A 195 -0.62 3.59 -0.73
N THR A 196 -1.60 3.18 0.10
CA THR A 196 -2.27 1.89 -0.02
C THR A 196 -3.01 1.76 -1.36
N SER A 197 -3.81 2.76 -1.74
CA SER A 197 -4.51 2.75 -3.04
C SER A 197 -3.54 2.75 -4.21
N ALA A 198 -2.42 3.48 -4.12
CA ALA A 198 -1.40 3.51 -5.16
C ALA A 198 -0.71 2.15 -5.34
N ILE A 199 -0.35 1.48 -4.24
CA ILE A 199 0.21 0.12 -4.27
C ILE A 199 -0.76 -0.83 -4.98
N GLN A 200 -2.01 -0.89 -4.52
CA GLN A 200 -3.00 -1.83 -5.06
C GLN A 200 -3.22 -1.64 -6.57
N TYR A 201 -3.35 -0.38 -7.00
CA TYR A 201 -3.51 -0.05 -8.42
C TYR A 201 -2.30 -0.47 -9.25
N HIS A 202 -1.08 -0.05 -8.85
CA HIS A 202 0.12 -0.29 -9.65
C HIS A 202 0.56 -1.75 -9.64
N GLU A 203 0.35 -2.49 -8.54
CA GLU A 203 0.57 -3.94 -8.50
C GLU A 203 -0.34 -4.65 -9.49
N LYS A 204 -1.64 -4.33 -9.48
CA LYS A 204 -2.59 -4.96 -10.38
C LYS A 204 -2.26 -4.66 -11.84
N LYS A 205 -1.96 -3.39 -12.12
CA LYS A 205 -1.57 -2.93 -13.45
C LYS A 205 -0.30 -3.61 -13.96
N LEU A 206 0.69 -3.81 -13.09
CA LEU A 206 1.92 -4.52 -13.42
C LEU A 206 1.66 -6.01 -13.69
N GLU A 207 0.82 -6.65 -12.88
CA GLU A 207 0.40 -8.04 -13.08
C GLU A 207 -0.24 -8.23 -14.46
N GLU A 208 -1.15 -7.34 -14.86
CA GLU A 208 -1.78 -7.37 -16.18
C GLU A 208 -0.80 -7.10 -17.31
N LYS A 209 0.07 -6.09 -17.18
CA LYS A 209 1.13 -5.82 -18.17
C LYS A 209 2.03 -7.05 -18.40
N LEU A 210 2.35 -7.81 -17.36
CA LEU A 210 3.17 -9.03 -17.48
C LEU A 210 2.39 -10.19 -18.12
N LYS A 211 1.11 -10.38 -17.74
CA LYS A 211 0.23 -11.40 -18.32
C LYS A 211 -0.03 -11.16 -19.81
N TYR A 212 -0.38 -9.93 -20.20
CA TYR A 212 -0.67 -9.59 -21.60
C TYR A 212 0.58 -9.22 -22.42
N GLY A 213 1.64 -8.74 -21.78
CA GLY A 213 2.95 -8.50 -22.40
C GLY A 213 3.64 -9.80 -22.82
N SER A 214 3.59 -10.86 -21.98
CA SER A 214 4.11 -12.17 -22.34
C SER A 214 3.33 -12.83 -23.50
N PHE A 215 2.02 -12.58 -23.59
CA PHE A 215 1.17 -13.06 -24.68
C PHE A 215 1.46 -12.36 -26.00
N THR A 216 1.66 -11.03 -25.98
CA THR A 216 1.98 -10.24 -27.18
C THR A 216 3.41 -10.46 -27.66
N ASP A 217 4.38 -10.67 -26.76
CA ASP A 217 5.74 -11.10 -27.14
C ASP A 217 5.76 -12.50 -27.74
N GLY A 218 4.94 -13.43 -27.21
CA GLY A 218 4.76 -14.77 -27.79
C GLY A 218 4.19 -14.72 -29.22
N LEU A 219 3.17 -13.88 -29.45
CA LEU A 219 2.56 -13.67 -30.77
C LEU A 219 3.48 -12.91 -31.74
N ARG A 220 4.24 -11.92 -31.26
CA ARG A 220 5.22 -11.20 -32.09
C ARG A 220 6.35 -12.13 -32.52
N LYS A 221 6.82 -13.00 -31.61
CA LYS A 221 7.83 -14.02 -31.90
C LYS A 221 7.30 -15.14 -32.80
N SER A 222 6.01 -15.51 -32.72
CA SER A 222 5.40 -16.48 -33.64
C SER A 222 5.18 -15.88 -35.05
N ARG A 223 4.68 -14.64 -35.15
CA ARG A 223 4.56 -13.91 -36.43
C ARG A 223 5.89 -13.70 -37.13
N MET A 224 6.96 -13.37 -36.40
CA MET A 224 8.30 -13.27 -36.98
C MET A 224 8.83 -14.61 -37.48
N ARG A 225 8.48 -15.72 -36.81
CA ARG A 225 8.88 -17.08 -37.21
C ARG A 225 8.11 -17.59 -38.43
N GLU A 226 6.85 -17.17 -38.61
CA GLU A 226 6.06 -17.45 -39.81
C GLU A 226 6.49 -16.58 -41.00
N GLY A 227 6.81 -15.30 -40.76
CA GLY A 227 7.41 -14.42 -41.76
C GLY A 227 8.76 -14.92 -42.27
N LEU A 228 9.64 -15.45 -41.42
CA LEU A 228 10.91 -16.03 -41.89
C LEU A 228 10.75 -17.34 -42.68
N ARG A 229 9.71 -18.14 -42.41
CA ARG A 229 9.45 -19.40 -43.13
C ARG A 229 8.87 -19.18 -44.53
N SER A 230 8.16 -18.08 -44.78
CA SER A 230 7.69 -17.73 -46.12
C SER A 230 8.81 -17.19 -47.02
N PHE A 231 9.85 -16.56 -46.45
CA PHE A 231 11.03 -16.12 -47.22
C PHE A 231 11.99 -17.26 -47.60
N ILE A 232 12.02 -18.36 -46.85
CA ILE A 232 12.91 -19.52 -47.13
C ILE A 232 12.29 -20.48 -48.17
N ARG A 233 11.02 -20.31 -48.55
CA ARG A 233 10.33 -21.11 -49.59
C ARG A 233 10.30 -20.48 -50.99
N LEU A 234 10.97 -19.34 -51.19
CA LEU A 234 11.04 -18.60 -52.46
C LEU A 234 12.46 -18.49 -53.03
N LYS A 235 13.30 -19.51 -52.81
CA LYS A 235 14.54 -19.70 -53.57
C LYS A 235 14.62 -21.12 -54.08
#